data_AF-A0A2I2FZ51-F1
#
_entry.id   AF-A0A2I2FZ51-F1
#
_cell.length_a   1.000
_cell.length_b   1.000
_cell.length_c   1.000
_cell.angle_alpha   90.00
_cell.angle_beta   90.00
_cell.angle_gamma   90.00
#
_symmetry.space_group_name_H-M   'P 1'
#
loop_
_entity.id
_entity.type
_entity.pdbx_description
1 polymer ?
#
loop_
_entity_poly.entity_id
_entity_poly.type
_entity_poly.pdbx_seq_one_letter_code
_entity_poly.pdbx_strand_id
1 'polypeptide(L)'
;MDPYVTEPEDIPSTDLYADIPLYGRYRPKQSDFHVNPEHIGSLSSDSIRYWESVLDSCDESVRIYPADEDGRDVFALGSVIVKSAHLHETRGIDYSFADANEAAAVSIAKGVLGDIRVPDIYFVGQIHDRPVIIQERLPGVTLEVAWPYLSHDQRQSFKDQARAILRQLHTIKPKDDLQARSHVVPDPNILRNGRLNPLEEDILFAETNTDPDMSFMHNDFTPSNCIVDNDNIVGLIDWEMAGFFGWKTAGEVHRRIRTPQREHLVNASLSEEELQCMMFWNDLYDD
;
A
#
# COMPACT_ATOMS: atom_id res chain seq x y z
N MET A 1 -5.97 5.82 -24.22
CA MET A 1 -6.82 4.82 -23.56
C MET A 1 -7.60 5.53 -22.48
N ASP A 2 -8.77 5.04 -22.12
CA ASP A 2 -9.44 5.52 -20.91
C ASP A 2 -8.59 5.14 -19.67
N PRO A 3 -8.11 6.09 -18.85
CA PRO A 3 -7.31 5.80 -17.66
C PRO A 3 -8.05 4.93 -16.63
N TYR A 4 -9.38 4.89 -16.67
CA TYR A 4 -10.24 4.26 -15.66
C TYR A 4 -10.77 2.89 -16.06
N VAL A 5 -10.17 2.24 -17.08
CA VAL A 5 -10.51 0.86 -17.45
C VAL A 5 -10.21 -0.09 -16.29
N THR A 6 -11.24 -0.79 -15.82
CA THR A 6 -11.15 -1.70 -14.67
C THR A 6 -11.25 -3.18 -15.06
N GLU A 7 -11.76 -3.48 -16.26
CA GLU A 7 -11.95 -4.83 -16.75
C GLU A 7 -10.75 -5.31 -17.56
N PRO A 8 -10.11 -6.44 -17.18
CA PRO A 8 -9.02 -7.05 -17.94
C PRO A 8 -9.31 -7.27 -19.41
N GLU A 9 -10.55 -7.67 -19.74
CA GLU A 9 -10.94 -8.01 -21.11
C GLU A 9 -10.98 -6.79 -22.05
N ASP A 10 -11.09 -5.59 -21.49
CA ASP A 10 -11.12 -4.33 -22.21
C ASP A 10 -9.71 -3.73 -22.42
N ILE A 11 -8.67 -4.34 -21.84
CA ILE A 11 -7.28 -3.90 -21.95
C ILE A 11 -6.71 -4.33 -23.32
N PRO A 12 -6.30 -3.39 -24.19
CA PRO A 12 -5.62 -3.72 -25.44
C PRO A 12 -4.30 -4.45 -25.19
N SER A 13 -3.93 -5.38 -26.07
CA SER A 13 -2.64 -6.10 -25.99
C SER A 13 -1.40 -5.21 -26.14
N THR A 14 -1.57 -3.93 -26.45
CA THR A 14 -0.50 -2.92 -26.54
C THR A 14 -0.39 -2.07 -25.28
N ASP A 15 -1.23 -2.31 -24.26
CA ASP A 15 -1.15 -1.63 -22.97
C ASP A 15 0.15 -1.99 -22.23
N LEU A 16 0.68 -1.04 -21.47
CA LEU A 16 1.90 -1.23 -20.66
C LEU A 16 1.75 -2.32 -19.59
N TYR A 17 0.53 -2.58 -19.13
CA TYR A 17 0.18 -3.53 -18.08
C TYR A 17 -0.61 -4.74 -18.62
N ALA A 18 -0.62 -4.98 -19.93
CA ALA A 18 -1.37 -6.07 -20.55
C ALA A 18 -1.00 -7.47 -20.02
N ASP A 19 0.27 -7.66 -19.63
CA ASP A 19 0.79 -8.93 -19.11
C ASP A 19 0.46 -9.17 -17.62
N ILE A 20 -0.02 -8.14 -16.91
CA ILE A 20 -0.38 -8.20 -15.47
C ILE A 20 -1.79 -7.63 -15.23
N PRO A 21 -2.83 -8.24 -15.81
CA PRO A 21 -4.18 -7.66 -15.84
C PRO A 21 -4.86 -7.47 -14.47
N LEU A 22 -4.40 -8.18 -13.43
CA LEU A 22 -4.91 -8.05 -12.07
C LEU A 22 -4.26 -6.90 -11.30
N TYR A 23 -3.14 -6.37 -11.80
CA TYR A 23 -2.40 -5.30 -11.16
C TYR A 23 -3.11 -3.96 -11.33
N GLY A 24 -3.49 -3.38 -10.19
CA GLY A 24 -4.01 -2.03 -10.14
C GLY A 24 -5.30 -1.79 -10.90
N ARG A 25 -6.08 -2.82 -11.24
CA ARG A 25 -7.40 -2.70 -11.88
C ARG A 25 -8.37 -3.66 -11.23
N TYR A 26 -9.55 -3.18 -10.85
CA TYR A 26 -10.60 -4.03 -10.31
C TYR A 26 -12.00 -3.46 -10.49
N ARG A 27 -12.89 -4.30 -11.01
CA ARG A 27 -14.33 -4.09 -11.02
C ARG A 27 -15.01 -5.26 -10.31
N PRO A 28 -15.83 -5.00 -9.27
CA PRO A 28 -16.55 -6.06 -8.58
C PRO A 28 -17.54 -6.77 -9.51
N LYS A 29 -17.50 -8.11 -9.48
CA LYS A 29 -18.41 -8.99 -10.22
C LYS A 29 -19.24 -9.82 -9.22
N GLN A 30 -20.47 -10.15 -9.58
CA GLN A 30 -21.32 -11.02 -8.74
C GLN A 30 -20.75 -12.43 -8.58
N SER A 31 -19.92 -12.86 -9.54
CA SER A 31 -19.21 -14.14 -9.53
C SER A 31 -17.92 -14.12 -8.69
N ASP A 32 -17.54 -12.98 -8.14
CA ASP A 32 -16.32 -12.89 -7.34
C ASP A 32 -16.44 -13.76 -6.10
N PHE A 33 -15.29 -14.31 -5.69
CA PHE A 33 -15.15 -14.81 -4.34
C PHE A 33 -15.45 -13.67 -3.35
N HIS A 34 -16.35 -13.94 -2.40
CA HIS A 34 -16.69 -13.04 -1.31
C HIS A 34 -16.50 -13.76 0.02
N VAL A 35 -15.93 -13.05 0.99
CA VAL A 35 -15.70 -13.59 2.33
C VAL A 35 -17.02 -13.92 3.02
N ASN A 36 -17.13 -15.10 3.61
CA ASN A 36 -18.21 -15.42 4.54
C ASN A 36 -18.03 -14.60 5.85
N PRO A 37 -18.98 -13.71 6.20
CA PRO A 37 -18.85 -12.82 7.35
C PRO A 37 -18.66 -13.54 8.70
N GLU A 38 -19.09 -14.80 8.85
CA GLU A 38 -18.94 -15.57 10.08
C GLU A 38 -17.48 -15.82 10.48
N HIS A 39 -16.55 -15.77 9.52
CA HIS A 39 -15.13 -16.04 9.76
C HIS A 39 -14.29 -14.78 9.96
N ILE A 40 -14.84 -13.59 9.68
CA ILE A 40 -14.13 -12.31 9.80
C ILE A 40 -13.65 -12.10 11.25
N GLY A 41 -12.35 -11.87 11.42
CA GLY A 41 -11.72 -11.64 12.72
C GLY A 41 -11.74 -12.83 13.70
N SER A 42 -12.23 -14.00 13.27
CA SER A 42 -12.35 -15.20 14.11
C SER A 42 -11.14 -16.11 13.96
N LEU A 43 -10.55 -16.51 15.09
CA LEU A 43 -9.40 -17.45 15.18
C LEU A 43 -9.83 -18.86 15.63
N SER A 44 -11.12 -19.18 15.51
CA SER A 44 -11.61 -20.54 15.82
C SER A 44 -11.01 -21.57 14.84
N SER A 45 -10.91 -22.83 15.24
CA SER A 45 -10.39 -23.88 14.34
C SER A 45 -11.20 -24.04 13.06
N ASP A 46 -12.51 -23.74 13.08
CA ASP A 46 -13.36 -23.72 11.88
C ASP A 46 -12.99 -22.55 10.96
N SER A 47 -12.78 -21.37 11.52
CA SER A 47 -12.36 -20.18 10.76
C SER A 47 -10.95 -20.33 10.19
N ILE A 48 -10.02 -20.95 10.93
CA ILE A 48 -8.68 -21.23 10.39
C ILE A 48 -8.76 -22.17 9.18
N ARG A 49 -9.56 -23.25 9.25
CA ARG A 49 -9.79 -24.12 8.08
C ARG A 49 -10.40 -23.38 6.89
N TYR A 50 -11.32 -22.46 7.17
CA TYR A 50 -11.88 -21.61 6.12
C TYR A 50 -10.79 -20.75 5.47
N TRP A 51 -9.95 -20.07 6.25
CA TRP A 51 -8.87 -19.24 5.71
C TRP A 51 -7.78 -20.05 5.01
N GLU A 52 -7.49 -21.28 5.47
CA GLU A 52 -6.66 -22.25 4.75
C GLU A 52 -7.24 -22.52 3.35
N SER A 53 -8.55 -22.75 3.22
CA SER A 53 -9.17 -22.97 1.90
C SER A 53 -9.14 -21.75 0.97
N VAL A 54 -9.17 -20.53 1.55
CA VAL A 54 -8.98 -19.29 0.79
C VAL A 54 -7.54 -19.22 0.28
N LEU A 55 -6.57 -19.57 1.13
CA LEU A 55 -5.16 -19.59 0.78
C LEU A 55 -4.84 -20.64 -0.28
N ASP A 56 -5.46 -21.83 -0.20
CA ASP A 56 -5.33 -22.89 -1.21
C ASP A 56 -5.82 -22.47 -2.60
N SER A 57 -6.68 -21.43 -2.66
CA SER A 57 -7.17 -20.85 -3.92
C SER A 57 -6.25 -19.76 -4.48
N CYS A 58 -5.18 -19.39 -3.77
CA CYS A 58 -4.21 -18.37 -4.18
C CYS A 58 -3.02 -19.00 -4.90
N ASP A 59 -3.18 -19.32 -6.19
CA ASP A 59 -2.09 -19.82 -7.03
C ASP A 59 -1.49 -18.75 -7.95
N GLU A 60 -0.59 -19.18 -8.84
CA GLU A 60 0.07 -18.36 -9.86
C GLU A 60 -0.91 -17.58 -10.76
N SER A 61 -2.12 -18.08 -10.98
CA SER A 61 -3.10 -17.45 -11.89
C SER A 61 -3.78 -16.21 -11.29
N VAL A 62 -3.80 -16.12 -9.96
CA VAL A 62 -4.38 -14.98 -9.22
C VAL A 62 -3.31 -14.13 -8.53
N ARG A 63 -2.03 -14.44 -8.74
CA ARG A 63 -0.90 -13.67 -8.23
C ARG A 63 -0.74 -12.39 -9.03
N ILE A 64 -0.64 -11.26 -8.33
CA ILE A 64 -0.47 -9.94 -8.95
C ILE A 64 1.01 -9.70 -9.27
N TYR A 65 1.88 -9.90 -8.28
CA TYR A 65 3.33 -9.88 -8.46
C TYR A 65 4.01 -10.85 -7.48
N PRO A 66 5.07 -11.53 -7.93
CA PRO A 66 5.90 -12.32 -7.03
C PRO A 66 6.69 -11.41 -6.10
N ALA A 67 6.93 -11.85 -4.87
CA ALA A 67 7.89 -11.19 -3.99
C ALA A 67 9.33 -11.44 -4.44
N ASP A 68 10.21 -10.49 -4.08
CA ASP A 68 11.66 -10.70 -4.08
C ASP A 68 12.06 -11.80 -3.06
N GLU A 69 13.34 -12.20 -3.05
CA GLU A 69 13.87 -13.12 -2.04
C GLU A 69 13.48 -12.67 -0.62
N ASP A 70 12.87 -13.58 0.14
CA ASP A 70 12.36 -13.40 1.51
C ASP A 70 11.09 -12.54 1.69
N GLY A 71 10.48 -12.05 0.62
CA GLY A 71 9.21 -11.31 0.66
C GLY A 71 7.96 -12.19 0.76
N ARG A 72 6.79 -11.59 0.52
CA ARG A 72 5.50 -12.28 0.40
C ARG A 72 4.79 -11.93 -0.90
N ASP A 73 4.15 -12.91 -1.51
CA ASP A 73 3.36 -12.71 -2.72
C ASP A 73 2.06 -11.96 -2.39
N VAL A 74 1.54 -11.23 -3.38
CA VAL A 74 0.25 -10.55 -3.31
C VAL A 74 -0.70 -11.15 -4.35
N PHE A 75 -1.88 -11.56 -3.91
CA PHE A 75 -2.89 -12.22 -4.74
C PHE A 75 -4.18 -11.41 -4.78
N ALA A 76 -4.87 -11.45 -5.92
CA ALA A 76 -6.20 -10.90 -6.12
C ALA A 76 -7.20 -12.02 -6.34
N LEU A 77 -7.91 -12.44 -5.29
CA LEU A 77 -8.89 -13.53 -5.33
C LEU A 77 -10.31 -12.96 -5.23
N GLY A 78 -10.96 -12.75 -6.38
CA GLY A 78 -12.28 -12.11 -6.44
C GLY A 78 -12.26 -10.74 -5.77
N SER A 79 -13.03 -10.59 -4.69
CA SER A 79 -13.15 -9.33 -3.96
C SER A 79 -12.12 -9.10 -2.85
N VAL A 80 -11.07 -9.92 -2.77
CA VAL A 80 -10.05 -9.80 -1.71
C VAL A 80 -8.63 -9.69 -2.26
N ILE A 81 -7.79 -9.01 -1.49
CA ILE A 81 -6.34 -9.07 -1.58
C ILE A 81 -5.82 -9.99 -0.47
N VAL A 82 -4.97 -10.94 -0.83
CA VAL A 82 -4.26 -11.82 0.11
C VAL A 82 -2.77 -11.53 0.00
N LYS A 83 -2.09 -11.24 1.11
CA LYS A 83 -0.63 -11.16 1.15
C LYS A 83 -0.09 -12.34 1.95
N SER A 84 0.73 -13.19 1.32
CA SER A 84 1.23 -14.42 1.94
C SER A 84 2.46 -14.99 1.22
N ALA A 85 3.36 -15.63 1.97
CA ALA A 85 4.52 -16.35 1.43
C ALA A 85 4.30 -17.88 1.39
N HIS A 86 3.06 -18.33 1.20
CA HIS A 86 2.71 -19.77 1.26
C HIS A 86 3.21 -20.59 0.08
N LEU A 87 3.43 -19.97 -1.09
CA LEU A 87 4.05 -20.62 -2.25
C LEU A 87 5.57 -20.75 -2.14
N HIS A 88 6.19 -20.09 -1.15
CA HIS A 88 7.65 -20.04 -0.99
C HIS A 88 8.15 -21.22 -0.15
N GLU A 89 9.20 -21.89 -0.62
CA GLU A 89 9.80 -23.03 0.10
C GLU A 89 10.41 -22.61 1.44
N THR A 90 11.14 -21.49 1.45
CA THR A 90 11.78 -20.94 2.65
C THR A 90 10.82 -20.08 3.46
N ARG A 91 11.13 -19.93 4.75
CA ARG A 91 10.46 -18.97 5.62
C ARG A 91 11.19 -17.63 5.45
N GLY A 92 10.55 -16.68 4.77
CA GLY A 92 11.06 -15.33 4.57
C GLY A 92 10.90 -14.44 5.81
N ILE A 93 10.81 -13.14 5.60
CA ILE A 93 10.61 -12.11 6.63
C ILE A 93 9.31 -12.38 7.40
N ASP A 94 9.31 -12.15 8.72
CA ASP A 94 8.11 -12.23 9.54
C ASP A 94 7.31 -10.91 9.45
N TYR A 95 6.21 -10.95 8.70
CA TYR A 95 5.28 -9.84 8.52
C TYR A 95 4.26 -9.67 9.65
N SER A 96 4.28 -10.49 10.71
CA SER A 96 3.24 -10.47 11.76
C SER A 96 3.02 -9.09 12.38
N PHE A 97 4.10 -8.33 12.64
CA PHE A 97 3.99 -6.97 13.15
C PHE A 97 3.55 -5.96 12.08
N ALA A 98 3.99 -6.13 10.83
CA ALA A 98 3.57 -5.30 9.71
C ALA A 98 2.07 -5.44 9.44
N ASP A 99 1.53 -6.67 9.51
CA ASP A 99 0.11 -6.95 9.33
C ASP A 99 -0.74 -6.40 10.46
N ALA A 100 -0.25 -6.52 11.70
CA ALA A 100 -0.87 -5.88 12.84
C ALA A 100 -0.84 -4.34 12.70
N ASN A 101 0.25 -3.78 12.17
CA ASN A 101 0.38 -2.35 11.91
C ASN A 101 -0.61 -1.88 10.82
N GLU A 102 -0.67 -2.57 9.68
CA GLU A 102 -1.60 -2.28 8.58
C GLU A 102 -3.04 -2.28 9.10
N ALA A 103 -3.45 -3.31 9.86
CA ALA A 103 -4.79 -3.40 10.40
C ALA A 103 -5.14 -2.29 11.40
N ALA A 104 -4.21 -1.93 12.29
CA ALA A 104 -4.40 -0.86 13.25
C ALA A 104 -4.45 0.51 12.55
N ALA A 105 -3.57 0.75 11.58
CA ALA A 105 -3.52 1.98 10.80
C ALA A 105 -4.78 2.20 9.96
N VAL A 106 -5.27 1.15 9.29
CA VAL A 106 -6.56 1.17 8.59
C VAL A 106 -7.70 1.57 9.53
N SER A 107 -7.72 1.03 10.75
CA SER A 107 -8.75 1.40 11.74
C SER A 107 -8.71 2.88 12.13
N ILE A 108 -7.52 3.49 12.19
CA ILE A 108 -7.37 4.93 12.45
C ILE A 108 -7.84 5.73 11.23
N ALA A 109 -7.38 5.35 10.04
CA ALA A 109 -7.66 6.04 8.78
C ALA A 109 -9.17 6.10 8.46
N LYS A 110 -9.92 5.01 8.73
CA LYS A 110 -11.39 4.98 8.58
C LYS A 110 -12.10 6.09 9.36
N GLY A 111 -11.55 6.52 10.49
CA GLY A 111 -12.14 7.55 11.33
C GLY A 111 -12.01 8.97 10.79
N VAL A 112 -11.12 9.22 9.81
CA VAL A 112 -10.77 10.57 9.35
C VAL A 112 -10.96 10.80 7.85
N LEU A 113 -10.83 9.77 7.03
CA LEU A 113 -10.74 9.90 5.56
C LEU A 113 -12.08 10.10 4.82
N GLY A 114 -13.21 10.10 5.54
CA GLY A 114 -14.52 10.40 4.97
C GLY A 114 -14.88 9.49 3.80
N ASP A 115 -15.01 10.07 2.61
CA ASP A 115 -15.40 9.36 1.38
C ASP A 115 -14.26 8.56 0.74
N ILE A 116 -13.01 8.77 1.16
CA ILE A 116 -11.87 7.99 0.69
C ILE A 116 -11.88 6.63 1.38
N ARG A 117 -12.04 5.57 0.59
CA ARG A 117 -12.09 4.20 1.12
C ARG A 117 -10.72 3.72 1.56
N VAL A 118 -10.71 2.91 2.59
CA VAL A 118 -9.55 2.07 2.97
C VAL A 118 -10.05 0.62 3.13
N PRO A 119 -9.19 -0.40 2.96
CA PRO A 119 -9.63 -1.79 2.96
C PRO A 119 -10.36 -2.19 4.25
N ASP A 120 -11.39 -3.03 4.13
CA ASP A 120 -11.81 -3.86 5.27
C ASP A 120 -10.81 -4.98 5.51
N ILE A 121 -10.35 -5.13 6.76
CA ILE A 121 -9.45 -6.22 7.14
C ILE A 121 -10.30 -7.41 7.59
N TYR A 122 -10.17 -8.52 6.88
CA TYR A 122 -10.97 -9.73 7.14
C TYR A 122 -10.24 -10.74 8.02
N PHE A 123 -8.92 -10.88 7.82
CA PHE A 123 -8.07 -11.77 8.60
C PHE A 123 -6.68 -11.19 8.76
N VAL A 124 -6.13 -11.30 9.97
CA VAL A 124 -4.72 -11.08 10.30
C VAL A 124 -4.32 -12.20 11.23
N GLY A 125 -3.31 -12.98 10.84
CA GLY A 125 -2.87 -14.12 11.65
C GLY A 125 -1.81 -14.94 10.95
N GLN A 126 -1.61 -16.16 11.45
CA GLN A 126 -0.70 -17.13 10.85
C GLN A 126 -1.47 -18.35 10.36
N ILE A 127 -1.10 -18.82 9.18
CA ILE A 127 -1.58 -20.08 8.59
C ILE A 127 -0.33 -20.90 8.27
N HIS A 128 -0.24 -22.12 8.79
CA HIS A 128 0.96 -22.98 8.67
C HIS A 128 2.27 -22.25 9.05
N ASP A 129 2.26 -21.53 10.17
CA ASP A 129 3.39 -20.72 10.69
C ASP A 129 3.86 -19.57 9.79
N ARG A 130 3.05 -19.17 8.80
CA ARG A 130 3.33 -18.06 7.90
C ARG A 130 2.34 -16.91 8.15
N PRO A 131 2.80 -15.65 8.28
CA PRO A 131 1.92 -14.50 8.39
C PRO A 131 1.05 -14.34 7.14
N VAL A 132 -0.23 -14.08 7.35
CA VAL A 132 -1.22 -13.84 6.30
C VAL A 132 -2.12 -12.70 6.72
N ILE A 133 -2.31 -11.75 5.80
CA ILE A 133 -3.36 -10.74 5.86
C ILE A 133 -4.28 -10.90 4.67
N ILE A 134 -5.59 -10.87 4.93
CA ILE A 134 -6.65 -10.92 3.93
C ILE A 134 -7.52 -9.69 4.13
N GLN A 135 -7.66 -8.90 3.07
CA GLN A 135 -8.35 -7.62 3.10
C GLN A 135 -9.19 -7.38 1.85
N GLU A 136 -10.07 -6.40 1.92
CA GLU A 136 -10.88 -5.98 0.78
C GLU A 136 -10.01 -5.52 -0.38
N ARG A 137 -10.35 -5.97 -1.58
CA ARG A 137 -9.86 -5.39 -2.83
C ARG A 137 -10.72 -4.19 -3.19
N LEU A 138 -10.14 -2.99 -3.14
CA LEU A 138 -10.88 -1.76 -3.44
C LEU A 138 -11.14 -1.63 -4.96
N PRO A 139 -12.37 -1.28 -5.39
CA PRO A 139 -12.71 -1.11 -6.79
C PRO A 139 -12.10 0.18 -7.37
N GLY A 140 -11.69 0.13 -8.64
CA GLY A 140 -11.08 1.24 -9.36
C GLY A 140 -9.76 0.86 -10.03
N VAL A 141 -8.96 1.88 -10.34
CA VAL A 141 -7.64 1.74 -10.97
C VAL A 141 -6.58 2.37 -10.06
N THR A 142 -5.38 1.79 -9.92
CA THR A 142 -4.30 2.49 -9.21
C THR A 142 -3.83 3.70 -10.01
N LEU A 143 -3.48 4.79 -9.32
CA LEU A 143 -3.04 6.00 -10.00
C LEU A 143 -1.78 5.76 -10.85
N GLU A 144 -0.91 4.84 -10.44
CA GLU A 144 0.23 4.40 -11.27
C GLU A 144 -0.20 3.85 -12.62
N VAL A 145 -1.19 2.97 -12.64
CA VAL A 145 -1.69 2.34 -13.87
C VAL A 145 -2.44 3.35 -14.74
N ALA A 146 -3.13 4.32 -14.14
CA ALA A 146 -3.78 5.42 -14.85
C ALA A 146 -2.76 6.45 -15.39
N TRP A 147 -1.62 6.63 -14.71
CA TRP A 147 -0.66 7.74 -14.90
C TRP A 147 -0.25 8.03 -16.34
N PRO A 148 0.10 7.01 -17.17
CA PRO A 148 0.54 7.24 -18.55
C PRO A 148 -0.52 7.89 -19.44
N TYR A 149 -1.79 7.76 -19.06
CA TYR A 149 -2.95 8.21 -19.85
C TYR A 149 -3.52 9.55 -19.38
N LEU A 150 -3.04 10.08 -18.26
CA LEU A 150 -3.50 11.34 -17.69
C LEU A 150 -2.83 12.55 -18.36
N SER A 151 -3.62 13.59 -18.57
CA SER A 151 -3.10 14.93 -18.89
C SER A 151 -2.33 15.53 -17.70
N HIS A 152 -1.53 16.56 -17.98
CA HIS A 152 -0.82 17.30 -16.93
C HIS A 152 -1.77 17.86 -15.86
N ASP A 153 -2.91 18.43 -16.27
CA ASP A 153 -3.88 19.03 -15.35
C ASP A 153 -4.54 17.98 -14.44
N GLN A 154 -4.83 16.79 -14.98
CA GLN A 154 -5.32 15.67 -14.17
C GLN A 154 -4.26 15.21 -13.15
N ARG A 155 -2.99 15.05 -13.57
CA ARG A 155 -1.89 14.68 -12.65
C ARG A 155 -1.73 15.71 -11.53
N GLN A 156 -1.81 17.00 -11.85
CA GLN A 156 -1.77 18.06 -10.85
C GLN A 156 -2.98 17.98 -9.90
N SER A 157 -4.18 17.76 -10.44
CA SER A 157 -5.38 17.57 -9.61
C SER A 157 -5.24 16.40 -8.63
N PHE A 158 -4.74 15.24 -9.07
CA PHE A 158 -4.50 14.10 -8.19
C PHE A 158 -3.45 14.40 -7.12
N LYS A 159 -2.37 15.13 -7.45
CA LYS A 159 -1.40 15.57 -6.45
C LYS A 159 -2.04 16.48 -5.41
N ASP A 160 -2.90 17.42 -5.82
CA ASP A 160 -3.59 18.32 -4.90
C ASP A 160 -4.57 17.57 -3.98
N GLN A 161 -5.27 16.56 -4.53
CA GLN A 161 -6.12 15.65 -3.75
C GLN A 161 -5.27 14.84 -2.73
N ALA A 162 -4.15 14.27 -3.16
CA ALA A 162 -3.22 13.54 -2.29
C ALA A 162 -2.69 14.43 -1.15
N ARG A 163 -2.30 15.67 -1.43
CA ARG A 163 -1.91 16.67 -0.42
C ARG A 163 -3.04 16.97 0.56
N ALA A 164 -4.28 17.07 0.09
CA ALA A 164 -5.43 17.27 0.95
C ALA A 164 -5.66 16.06 1.89
N ILE A 165 -5.53 14.84 1.37
CA ILE A 165 -5.62 13.59 2.16
C ILE A 165 -4.51 13.55 3.23
N LEU A 166 -3.26 13.82 2.87
CA LEU A 166 -2.15 13.86 3.82
C LEU A 166 -2.39 14.88 4.94
N ARG A 167 -2.91 16.07 4.61
CA ARG A 167 -3.28 17.07 5.61
C ARG A 167 -4.40 16.60 6.54
N GLN A 168 -5.37 15.83 6.04
CA GLN A 168 -6.40 15.22 6.88
C GLN A 168 -5.81 14.19 7.85
N LEU A 169 -4.94 13.29 7.38
CA LEU A 169 -4.25 12.31 8.23
C LEU A 169 -3.42 13.01 9.31
N HIS A 170 -2.72 14.07 8.95
CA HIS A 170 -1.87 14.86 9.85
C HIS A 170 -2.64 15.59 10.97
N THR A 171 -3.98 15.63 10.93
CA THR A 171 -4.79 16.13 12.03
C THR A 171 -4.82 15.18 13.24
N ILE A 172 -4.55 13.89 13.01
CA ILE A 172 -4.58 12.87 14.05
C ILE A 172 -3.25 12.89 14.80
N LYS A 173 -3.31 13.28 16.08
CA LYS A 173 -2.16 13.32 16.97
C LYS A 173 -1.96 11.98 17.67
N PRO A 174 -0.70 11.62 17.99
CA PRO A 174 -0.45 10.47 18.83
C PRO A 174 -1.10 10.66 20.21
N LYS A 175 -1.27 9.55 20.93
CA LYS A 175 -1.69 9.60 22.34
C LYS A 175 -0.59 10.28 23.17
N ASP A 176 -0.98 10.95 24.26
CA ASP A 176 -0.10 11.78 25.10
C ASP A 176 1.12 11.03 25.67
N ASP A 177 1.10 9.70 25.70
CA ASP A 177 2.18 8.83 26.16
C ASP A 177 3.21 8.48 25.09
N LEU A 178 2.94 8.74 23.81
CA LEU A 178 3.88 8.48 22.73
C LEU A 178 4.90 9.62 22.65
N GLN A 179 6.10 9.37 23.17
CA GLN A 179 7.18 10.35 23.25
C GLN A 179 8.15 10.30 22.07
N ALA A 180 8.01 9.31 21.18
CA ALA A 180 8.92 9.07 20.08
C ALA A 180 8.19 8.57 18.83
N ARG A 181 8.83 8.77 17.67
CA ARG A 181 8.40 8.24 16.39
C ARG A 181 8.18 6.74 16.47
N SER A 182 7.07 6.27 15.92
CA SER A 182 6.74 4.86 15.94
C SER A 182 5.72 4.52 14.88
N HIS A 183 5.76 3.29 14.38
CA HIS A 183 4.62 2.69 13.69
C HIS A 183 3.41 2.63 14.65
N VAL A 184 2.20 2.49 14.12
CA VAL A 184 0.99 2.37 14.96
C VAL A 184 1.08 1.17 15.90
N VAL A 185 1.56 0.04 15.38
CA VAL A 185 1.97 -1.13 16.15
C VAL A 185 3.50 -1.20 16.14
N PRO A 186 4.17 -0.95 17.28
CA PRO A 186 5.62 -1.03 17.36
C PRO A 186 6.13 -2.46 17.12
N ASP A 187 7.08 -2.60 16.20
CA ASP A 187 7.84 -3.84 16.03
C ASP A 187 9.17 -3.72 16.79
N PRO A 188 9.41 -4.54 17.84
CA PRO A 188 10.64 -4.51 18.63
C PRO A 188 11.89 -4.89 17.82
N ASN A 189 11.73 -5.53 16.66
CA ASN A 189 12.79 -6.01 15.79
C ASN A 189 12.88 -5.22 14.48
N ILE A 190 12.20 -4.07 14.35
CA ILE A 190 12.11 -3.31 13.08
C ILE A 190 13.47 -2.97 12.45
N LEU A 191 14.51 -2.79 13.27
CA LEU A 191 15.87 -2.46 12.83
C LEU A 191 16.70 -3.69 12.44
N ARG A 192 16.16 -4.90 12.59
CA ARG A 192 16.90 -6.17 12.43
C ARG A 192 16.16 -7.21 11.62
N ASN A 193 14.87 -7.02 11.38
CA ASN A 193 14.00 -7.96 10.68
C ASN A 193 14.09 -7.83 9.14
N GLY A 194 14.88 -6.88 8.62
CA GLY A 194 15.07 -6.66 7.18
C GLY A 194 13.96 -5.87 6.48
N ARG A 195 12.95 -5.38 7.21
CA ARG A 195 11.82 -4.62 6.64
C ARG A 195 12.18 -3.21 6.20
N LEU A 196 13.16 -2.59 6.87
CA LEU A 196 13.64 -1.25 6.54
C LEU A 196 14.96 -1.34 5.81
N ASN A 197 15.12 -0.50 4.78
CA ASN A 197 16.46 -0.22 4.27
C ASN A 197 17.21 0.69 5.26
N PRO A 198 18.56 0.67 5.28
CA PRO A 198 19.34 1.42 6.27
C PRO A 198 19.07 2.93 6.28
N LEU A 199 18.78 3.52 5.11
CA LEU A 199 18.48 4.93 5.01
C LEU A 199 17.13 5.27 5.65
N GLU A 200 16.14 4.40 5.52
CA GLU A 200 14.84 4.57 6.16
C GLU A 200 14.94 4.48 7.68
N GLU A 201 15.71 3.50 8.18
CA GLU A 201 16.04 3.39 9.59
C GLU A 201 16.66 4.69 10.12
N ASP A 202 17.67 5.22 9.43
CA ASP A 202 18.33 6.47 9.81
C ASP A 202 17.35 7.65 9.84
N ILE A 203 16.49 7.78 8.81
CA ILE A 203 15.52 8.88 8.76
C ILE A 203 14.48 8.75 9.87
N LEU A 204 13.91 7.56 10.10
CA LEU A 204 12.77 7.34 11.01
C LEU A 204 13.17 7.19 12.48
N PHE A 205 14.37 6.69 12.79
CA PHE A 205 14.73 6.27 14.15
C PHE A 205 16.07 6.82 14.67
N ALA A 206 16.78 7.68 13.93
CA ALA A 206 17.96 8.35 14.48
C ALA A 206 17.64 9.21 15.72
N GLU A 207 18.43 9.06 16.78
CA GLU A 207 18.22 9.75 18.07
C GLU A 207 18.22 11.28 18.00
N THR A 208 18.79 11.85 16.94
CA THR A 208 18.96 13.30 16.75
C THR A 208 17.71 14.00 16.20
N ASN A 209 16.70 13.25 15.74
CA ASN A 209 15.53 13.83 15.11
C ASN A 209 14.32 13.76 16.04
N THR A 210 13.92 14.94 16.53
CA THR A 210 12.70 15.14 17.33
C THR A 210 11.68 15.82 16.45
N ASP A 211 10.54 15.16 16.23
CA ASP A 211 9.45 15.69 15.43
C ASP A 211 8.51 16.49 16.36
N PRO A 212 8.51 17.84 16.32
CA PRO A 212 7.62 18.65 17.17
C PRO A 212 6.14 18.53 16.74
N ASP A 213 5.90 18.00 15.54
CA ASP A 213 4.62 17.92 14.86
C ASP A 213 4.16 16.48 14.61
N MET A 214 4.66 15.50 15.39
CA MET A 214 4.26 14.08 15.26
C MET A 214 2.76 13.93 15.07
N SER A 215 2.39 13.30 13.96
CA SER A 215 1.00 13.06 13.58
C SER A 215 0.91 11.75 12.81
N PHE A 216 -0.30 11.25 12.65
CA PHE A 216 -0.53 10.04 11.88
C PHE A 216 -0.18 10.26 10.39
N MET A 217 0.66 9.40 9.86
CA MET A 217 1.15 9.43 8.50
C MET A 217 1.02 8.05 7.86
N HIS A 218 0.69 8.01 6.56
CA HIS A 218 0.74 6.79 5.77
C HIS A 218 2.18 6.28 5.59
N ASN A 219 3.13 7.22 5.43
CA ASN A 219 4.58 6.96 5.24
C ASN A 219 4.94 6.07 4.04
N ASP A 220 3.99 5.91 3.11
CA ASP A 220 4.16 5.20 1.83
C ASP A 220 3.14 5.69 0.78
N PHE A 221 3.00 7.01 0.66
CA PHE A 221 1.96 7.63 -0.17
C PHE A 221 2.40 7.73 -1.64
N THR A 222 2.45 6.60 -2.32
CA THR A 222 2.83 6.47 -3.74
C THR A 222 1.61 6.40 -4.67
N PRO A 223 1.78 6.64 -5.98
CA PRO A 223 0.71 6.45 -6.95
C PRO A 223 0.16 5.02 -7.01
N SER A 224 0.99 4.00 -6.72
CA SER A 224 0.56 2.59 -6.68
C SER A 224 -0.47 2.34 -5.57
N ASN A 225 -0.42 3.13 -4.51
CA ASN A 225 -1.25 2.96 -3.32
C ASN A 225 -2.53 3.81 -3.35
N CYS A 226 -2.70 4.66 -4.37
CA CYS A 226 -3.90 5.46 -4.58
C CYS A 226 -4.85 4.78 -5.57
N ILE A 227 -6.10 4.51 -5.18
CA ILE A 227 -7.14 4.03 -6.09
C ILE A 227 -7.93 5.22 -6.62
N VAL A 228 -8.08 5.30 -7.93
CA VAL A 228 -8.75 6.39 -8.64
C VAL A 228 -9.91 5.90 -9.48
N ASP A 229 -10.93 6.76 -9.58
CA ASP A 229 -12.07 6.60 -10.47
C ASP A 229 -12.59 8.00 -10.86
N ASN A 230 -12.83 8.22 -12.15
CA ASN A 230 -13.41 9.45 -12.69
C ASN A 230 -12.76 10.74 -12.13
N ASP A 231 -11.43 10.89 -12.27
CA ASP A 231 -10.63 12.03 -11.80
C ASP A 231 -10.60 12.26 -10.28
N ASN A 232 -11.05 11.29 -9.48
CA ASN A 232 -11.01 11.36 -8.02
C ASN A 232 -10.18 10.23 -7.44
N ILE A 233 -9.40 10.52 -6.39
CA ILE A 233 -8.91 9.49 -5.48
C ILE A 233 -10.13 8.98 -4.72
N VAL A 234 -10.40 7.69 -4.82
CA VAL A 234 -11.55 7.03 -4.18
C VAL A 234 -11.10 6.01 -3.12
N GLY A 235 -9.82 5.66 -3.08
CA GLY A 235 -9.28 4.80 -2.04
C GLY A 235 -7.78 4.93 -1.82
N LEU A 236 -7.34 4.47 -0.65
CA LEU A 236 -5.94 4.45 -0.22
C LEU A 236 -5.62 3.11 0.43
N ILE A 237 -4.58 2.42 -0.04
CA ILE A 237 -4.20 1.06 0.37
C ILE A 237 -2.76 1.01 0.87
N ASP A 238 -2.36 -0.14 1.40
CA ASP A 238 -0.99 -0.46 1.81
C ASP A 238 -0.47 0.35 3.02
N TRP A 239 -1.17 0.19 4.14
CA TRP A 239 -0.92 0.96 5.36
C TRP A 239 0.19 0.37 6.25
N GLU A 240 0.95 -0.61 5.77
CA GLU A 240 1.93 -1.35 6.58
C GLU A 240 3.07 -0.49 7.11
N MET A 241 3.35 0.65 6.47
CA MET A 241 4.38 1.62 6.89
C MET A 241 3.83 2.76 7.76
N ALA A 242 2.52 2.79 8.02
CA ALA A 242 1.89 3.90 8.71
C ALA A 242 2.32 4.01 10.17
N GLY A 243 2.34 5.24 10.68
CA GLY A 243 2.81 5.54 12.02
C GLY A 243 2.66 6.99 12.40
N PHE A 244 3.24 7.35 13.54
CA PHE A 244 3.29 8.71 14.04
C PHE A 244 4.66 9.32 13.77
N PHE A 245 4.72 10.16 12.74
CA PHE A 245 5.91 10.82 12.25
C PHE A 245 5.60 12.30 11.98
N GLY A 246 6.60 13.16 12.05
CA GLY A 246 6.50 14.57 11.70
C GLY A 246 6.46 14.75 10.19
N TRP A 247 5.91 15.88 9.73
CA TRP A 247 5.72 16.16 8.30
C TRP A 247 7.01 16.11 7.52
N LYS A 248 8.06 16.74 8.05
CA LYS A 248 9.38 16.76 7.41
C LYS A 248 10.02 15.37 7.36
N THR A 249 9.85 14.56 8.40
CA THR A 249 10.41 13.21 8.48
C THR A 249 9.76 12.30 7.44
N ALA A 250 8.42 12.29 7.36
CA ALA A 250 7.70 11.55 6.33
C ALA A 250 8.03 12.06 4.91
N GLY A 251 8.19 13.37 4.73
CA GLY A 251 8.59 13.97 3.46
C GLY A 251 9.99 13.55 3.00
N GLU A 252 10.94 13.41 3.93
CA GLU A 252 12.28 12.91 3.63
C GLU A 252 12.25 11.42 3.22
N VAL A 253 11.47 10.58 3.90
CA VAL A 253 11.23 9.19 3.49
C VAL A 253 10.61 9.13 2.09
N HIS A 254 9.56 9.90 1.85
CA HIS A 254 8.87 9.95 0.57
C HIS A 254 9.80 10.33 -0.57
N ARG A 255 10.52 11.43 -0.38
CA ARG A 255 11.47 11.94 -1.35
C ARG A 255 12.54 10.89 -1.61
N ARG A 256 13.25 10.43 -0.58
CA ARG A 256 14.48 9.64 -0.76
C ARG A 256 14.29 8.16 -1.01
N ILE A 257 13.13 7.60 -0.66
CA ILE A 257 12.91 6.15 -0.68
C ILE A 257 11.70 5.79 -1.55
N ARG A 258 10.58 6.52 -1.43
CA ARG A 258 9.32 6.16 -2.11
C ARG A 258 9.19 6.68 -3.53
N THR A 259 10.11 7.53 -3.96
CA THR A 259 10.07 8.13 -5.30
C THR A 259 11.40 8.02 -6.03
N PRO A 260 11.39 7.99 -7.38
CA PRO A 260 12.61 7.92 -8.17
C PRO A 260 13.56 9.09 -7.89
N GLN A 261 14.85 8.80 -7.81
CA GLN A 261 15.91 9.80 -7.70
C GLN A 261 16.59 10.04 -9.04
N ARG A 262 16.91 11.31 -9.33
CA ARG A 262 17.59 11.69 -10.58
C ARG A 262 18.92 10.95 -10.73
N GLU A 263 19.66 10.75 -9.65
CA GLU A 263 20.94 10.02 -9.67
C GLU A 263 20.79 8.57 -10.15
N HIS A 264 19.64 7.93 -9.88
CA HIS A 264 19.38 6.54 -10.29
C HIS A 264 18.98 6.42 -11.76
N LEU A 265 18.57 7.53 -12.40
CA LEU A 265 18.09 7.57 -13.77
C LEU A 265 19.10 8.12 -14.78
N VAL A 266 20.30 8.53 -14.33
CA VAL A 266 21.33 9.16 -15.19
C VAL A 266 21.72 8.29 -16.39
N ASN A 267 21.65 6.96 -16.25
CA ASN A 267 22.00 6.02 -17.31
C ASN A 267 20.81 5.60 -18.19
N ALA A 268 19.59 6.05 -17.91
CA ALA A 268 18.37 5.60 -18.60
C ALA A 268 18.11 6.31 -19.94
N SER A 269 18.98 7.24 -20.37
CA SER A 269 18.84 8.02 -21.63
C SER A 269 17.47 8.70 -21.79
N LEU A 270 16.86 9.12 -20.68
CA LEU A 270 15.57 9.79 -20.65
C LEU A 270 15.69 11.27 -21.04
N SER A 271 14.68 11.79 -21.71
CA SER A 271 14.51 13.23 -21.92
C SER A 271 14.21 13.96 -20.61
N GLU A 272 14.41 15.28 -20.57
CA GLU A 272 14.07 16.08 -19.39
C GLU A 272 12.57 16.05 -19.08
N GLU A 273 11.72 15.96 -20.11
CA GLU A 273 10.26 15.86 -19.98
C GLU A 273 9.85 14.54 -19.32
N GLU A 274 10.49 13.42 -19.72
CA GLU A 274 10.27 12.11 -19.09
C GLU A 274 10.76 12.09 -17.64
N LEU A 275 11.94 12.66 -17.37
CA LEU A 275 12.46 12.80 -16.01
C LEU A 275 11.53 13.63 -15.12
N GLN A 276 11.02 14.75 -15.61
CA GLN A 276 10.05 15.58 -14.88
C GLN A 276 8.75 14.82 -14.63
N CYS A 277 8.26 14.03 -15.59
CA CYS A 277 7.07 13.21 -15.38
C CYS A 277 7.27 12.12 -14.32
N MET A 278 8.44 11.49 -14.27
CA MET A 278 8.78 10.47 -13.26
C MET A 278 8.98 11.06 -11.87
N MET A 279 9.59 12.25 -11.80
CA MET A 279 9.85 12.95 -10.54
C MET A 279 8.67 13.83 -10.11
N PHE A 280 7.57 13.82 -10.87
CA PHE A 280 6.42 14.68 -10.62
C PHE A 280 5.86 14.46 -9.21
N TRP A 281 5.97 13.26 -8.63
CA TRP A 281 5.40 12.96 -7.32
C TRP A 281 6.34 13.26 -6.14
N ASN A 282 7.57 13.71 -6.37
CA ASN A 282 8.63 13.80 -5.34
C ASN A 282 8.39 14.92 -4.31
N ASP A 283 7.68 15.98 -4.71
CA ASP A 283 7.40 17.19 -3.91
C ASP A 283 6.06 17.11 -3.16
N LEU A 284 5.53 15.90 -2.94
CA LEU A 284 4.20 15.71 -2.35
C LEU A 284 4.05 16.39 -0.98
N TYR A 285 5.14 16.47 -0.21
CA TYR A 285 5.21 17.08 1.12
C TYR A 285 5.72 18.52 1.11
N ASP A 286 6.00 19.09 -0.06
CA ASP A 286 6.47 20.46 -0.21
C ASP A 286 5.26 21.42 -0.16
N ASP A 287 5.49 22.63 0.35
CA ASP A 287 4.46 23.65 0.59
C ASP A 287 3.78 24.17 -0.70
#